data_AF-A0A6I7Q1N2-F1
#
_entry.id   AF-A0A6I7Q1N2-F1
#
_cell.length_a   1.000
_cell.length_b   1.000
_cell.length_c   1.000
_cell.angle_alpha   90.00
_cell.angle_beta   90.00
_cell.angle_gamma   90.00
#
_symmetry.space_group_name_H-M   'P 1'
#
loop_
_entity.id
_entity.type
_entity.pdbx_description
1 polymer ?
#
loop_
_entity_poly.entity_id
_entity_poly.type
_entity_poly.pdbx_seq_one_letter_code
_entity_poly.pdbx_strand_id
1 'polypeptide(L)'
;MREHDPGQWEETEAVQLPPWPRAEDLVTVPVDGDDGRFTYRIDARSLRTSPDGVVRYTLVAEAAGGARNVSYEGLRCTPHGTYKIYAYGADQGFIATAIADDWLPIERLGADRLRYDLWRHYLCVPRLFQPRPRDEQLRLLRSGRVPRVENRGFLSD
;
A
#
# COMPACT_ATOMS: atom_id res chain seq x y z
N MET A 1 -40.16 -26.84 -10.00
CA MET A 1 -39.39 -26.25 -8.89
C MET A 1 -38.00 -26.00 -9.42
N ARG A 2 -37.51 -24.75 -9.44
CA ARG A 2 -36.15 -24.44 -9.87
C ARG A 2 -35.30 -24.37 -8.61
N GLU A 3 -34.37 -25.30 -8.48
CA GLU A 3 -33.36 -25.35 -7.43
C GLU A 3 -32.50 -24.09 -7.49
N HIS A 4 -32.38 -23.39 -6.36
CA HIS A 4 -31.47 -22.27 -6.20
C HIS A 4 -30.12 -22.85 -5.76
N ASP A 5 -29.19 -22.93 -6.69
CA ASP A 5 -27.79 -23.29 -6.44
C ASP A 5 -27.15 -22.18 -5.56
N PRO A 6 -26.78 -22.46 -4.30
CA PRO A 6 -26.10 -21.47 -3.48
C PRO A 6 -24.70 -21.32 -4.05
N GLY A 7 -24.50 -20.22 -4.79
CA GLY A 7 -23.24 -19.86 -5.41
C GLY A 7 -22.07 -20.16 -4.49
N GLN A 8 -21.15 -20.98 -4.99
CA GLN A 8 -19.90 -21.31 -4.32
C GLN A 8 -19.17 -20.02 -3.95
N TRP A 9 -19.05 -19.79 -2.65
CA TRP A 9 -18.13 -18.81 -2.11
C TRP A 9 -16.74 -19.44 -2.20
N GLU A 10 -16.03 -19.16 -3.29
CA GLU A 10 -14.62 -19.52 -3.43
C GLU A 10 -13.83 -18.65 -2.44
N GLU A 11 -13.42 -19.26 -1.34
CA GLU A 11 -12.52 -18.71 -0.33
C GLU A 11 -11.17 -18.39 -1.00
N THR A 12 -11.11 -17.24 -1.68
CA THR A 12 -9.87 -16.71 -2.24
C THR A 12 -9.00 -16.32 -1.04
N GLU A 13 -8.10 -17.23 -0.63
CA GLU A 13 -7.15 -17.10 0.49
C GLU A 13 -7.43 -15.92 1.44
N ALA A 14 -8.13 -16.18 2.55
CA ALA A 14 -8.48 -15.17 3.54
C ALA A 14 -7.28 -14.26 3.87
N VAL A 15 -7.30 -13.04 3.33
CA VAL A 15 -6.22 -12.07 3.50
C VAL A 15 -6.09 -11.79 4.99
N GLN A 16 -4.97 -12.23 5.58
CA GLN A 16 -4.71 -12.03 7.00
C GLN A 16 -4.55 -10.54 7.30
N LEU A 17 -5.52 -9.97 8.01
CA LEU A 17 -5.51 -8.58 8.43
C LEU A 17 -4.42 -8.36 9.48
N PRO A 18 -3.67 -7.24 9.40
CA PRO A 18 -2.64 -6.95 10.38
C PRO A 18 -3.26 -6.50 11.70
N PRO A 19 -2.51 -6.55 12.81
CA PRO A 19 -2.86 -5.84 14.02
C PRO A 19 -3.03 -4.34 13.76
N TRP A 20 -3.76 -3.65 14.63
CA TRP A 20 -3.86 -2.19 14.56
C TRP A 20 -2.47 -1.53 14.65
N PRO A 21 -2.20 -0.49 13.83
CA PRO A 21 -0.92 0.19 13.82
C PRO A 21 -0.62 0.87 15.16
N ARG A 22 0.63 0.76 15.62
CA ARG A 22 1.12 1.43 16.81
C ARG A 22 1.87 2.68 16.43
N ALA A 23 1.80 3.71 17.27
CA ALA A 23 2.40 5.01 16.97
C ALA A 23 3.92 4.91 16.75
N GLU A 24 4.61 4.06 17.52
CA GLU A 24 6.07 3.88 17.40
C GLU A 24 6.53 3.22 16.09
N ASP A 25 5.63 2.53 15.37
CA ASP A 25 5.94 1.84 14.12
C ASP A 25 5.55 2.63 12.87
N LEU A 26 4.92 3.79 13.05
CA LEU A 26 4.48 4.66 11.96
C LEU A 26 5.65 5.43 11.36
N VAL A 27 5.90 5.18 10.08
CA VAL A 27 6.89 5.91 9.28
C VAL A 27 6.17 6.93 8.42
N THR A 28 6.52 8.21 8.58
CA THR A 28 5.95 9.28 7.76
C THR A 28 6.51 9.20 6.34
N VAL A 29 5.64 9.28 5.34
CA VAL A 29 5.99 9.20 3.93
C VAL A 29 5.88 10.58 3.31
N PRO A 30 7.00 11.20 2.91
CA PRO A 30 6.95 12.41 2.11
C PRO A 30 6.32 12.12 0.75
N VAL A 31 5.39 12.99 0.35
CA VAL A 31 4.71 12.94 -0.93
C VAL A 31 5.15 14.15 -1.75
N ASP A 32 5.63 13.90 -2.96
CA ASP A 32 6.13 14.95 -3.85
C ASP A 32 4.97 15.81 -4.37
N GLY A 33 5.04 17.13 -4.18
CA GLY A 33 4.01 18.06 -4.64
C GLY A 33 2.74 18.07 -3.79
N ASP A 34 2.81 17.54 -2.56
CA ASP A 34 1.71 17.61 -1.59
C ASP A 34 1.42 19.05 -1.16
N ASP A 35 0.14 19.38 -1.03
CA ASP A 35 -0.32 20.68 -0.53
C ASP A 35 -0.44 20.73 1.00
N GLY A 36 -0.04 19.64 1.67
CA GLY A 36 0.01 19.54 3.12
C GLY A 36 -1.36 19.31 3.76
N ARG A 37 -2.39 18.94 2.99
CA ARG A 37 -3.71 18.62 3.53
C ARG A 37 -3.73 17.35 4.38
N PHE A 38 -2.84 16.40 4.08
CA PHE A 38 -2.77 15.11 4.76
C PHE A 38 -1.33 14.73 5.11
N THR A 39 -1.12 14.24 6.32
CA THR A 39 0.09 13.52 6.70
C THR A 39 -0.12 12.02 6.46
N TYR A 40 0.74 11.41 5.66
CA TYR A 40 0.67 10.00 5.34
C TYR A 40 1.74 9.21 6.11
N ARG A 41 1.32 8.10 6.71
CA ARG A 41 2.19 7.21 7.49
C ARG A 41 1.93 5.76 7.13
N ILE A 42 3.00 4.97 7.08
CA ILE A 42 2.95 3.52 6.87
C ILE A 42 3.37 2.82 8.16
N ASP A 43 2.62 1.79 8.57
CA ASP A 43 3.04 0.93 9.69
C ASP A 43 4.10 -0.08 9.22
N ALA A 44 5.33 0.08 9.74
CA ALA A 44 6.46 -0.75 9.39
C ALA A 44 6.27 -2.25 9.73
N ARG A 45 5.44 -2.57 10.73
CA ARG A 45 5.16 -3.97 11.10
C ARG A 45 4.20 -4.64 10.13
N SER A 46 3.23 -3.90 9.60
CA SER A 46 2.29 -4.39 8.59
C SER A 46 2.95 -4.67 7.23
N LEU A 47 4.01 -3.91 6.90
CA LEU A 47 4.68 -3.93 5.59
C LEU A 47 5.33 -5.28 5.31
N ARG A 48 4.80 -5.98 4.30
CA ARG A 48 5.33 -7.27 3.83
C ARG A 48 5.04 -7.50 2.36
N THR A 49 5.96 -8.17 1.68
CA THR A 49 5.71 -8.68 0.31
C THR A 49 5.25 -10.11 0.43
N SER A 50 4.09 -10.41 -0.13
CA SER A 50 3.50 -11.75 -0.12
C SER A 50 4.04 -12.59 -1.29
N PRO A 51 3.96 -13.94 -1.25
CA PRO A 51 4.47 -14.80 -2.32
C PRO A 51 3.87 -14.54 -3.70
N ASP A 52 2.66 -13.96 -3.74
CA ASP A 52 1.95 -13.50 -4.93
C ASP A 52 2.54 -12.19 -5.54
N GLY A 53 3.61 -11.65 -4.96
CA GLY A 53 4.26 -10.42 -5.40
C GLY A 53 3.53 -9.13 -4.98
N VAL A 54 2.51 -9.23 -4.12
CA VAL A 54 1.79 -8.05 -3.60
C VAL A 54 2.52 -7.49 -2.37
N VAL A 55 2.82 -6.18 -2.42
CA VAL A 55 3.29 -5.44 -1.24
C VAL A 55 2.09 -5.01 -0.43
N ARG A 56 1.91 -5.60 0.75
CA ARG A 56 0.79 -5.32 1.65
C ARG A 56 1.24 -4.45 2.82
N TYR A 57 0.45 -3.43 3.16
CA TYR A 57 0.77 -2.46 4.19
C TYR A 57 -0.48 -1.79 4.77
N THR A 58 -0.37 -1.27 5.99
CA THR A 58 -1.35 -0.38 6.60
C THR A 58 -0.94 1.06 6.34
N LEU A 59 -1.85 1.83 5.75
CA LEU A 59 -1.75 3.26 5.54
C LEU A 59 -2.58 4.00 6.59
N VAL A 60 -1.99 5.04 7.16
CA VAL A 60 -2.64 6.02 8.02
C VAL A 60 -2.55 7.38 7.34
N ALA A 61 -3.71 7.95 7.00
CA ALA A 61 -3.82 9.30 6.45
C ALA A 61 -4.50 10.21 7.47
N GLU A 62 -3.79 11.25 7.92
CA GLU A 62 -4.24 12.18 8.95
C GLU A 62 -4.40 13.58 8.34
N ALA A 63 -5.64 14.09 8.33
CA ALA A 63 -5.91 15.46 7.91
C ALA A 63 -5.47 16.46 8.99
N ALA A 64 -5.11 17.68 8.59
CA ALA A 64 -4.79 18.75 9.53
C ALA A 64 -5.91 19.03 10.56
N GLY A 65 -7.17 18.77 10.19
CA GLY A 65 -8.34 18.89 11.07
C GLY A 65 -8.55 17.72 12.05
N GLY A 66 -7.62 16.76 12.13
CA GLY A 66 -7.67 15.63 13.07
C GLY A 66 -8.42 14.40 12.58
N ALA A 67 -9.04 14.44 11.39
CA ALA A 67 -9.63 13.25 10.78
C ALA A 67 -8.53 12.25 10.41
N ARG A 68 -8.69 11.00 10.85
CA ARG A 68 -7.71 9.92 10.64
C ARG A 68 -8.37 8.74 9.93
N ASN A 69 -7.89 8.46 8.73
CA ASN A 69 -8.29 7.29 7.95
C ASN A 69 -7.19 6.23 8.03
N VAL A 70 -7.57 4.99 8.32
CA VAL A 70 -6.67 3.84 8.32
C VAL A 70 -7.16 2.85 7.29
N SER A 71 -6.29 2.37 6.42
CA SER A 71 -6.60 1.34 5.42
C SER A 71 -5.52 0.27 5.43
N TYR A 72 -5.91 -0.96 5.13
CA TYR A 72 -4.98 -2.03 4.83
C TYR A 72 -5.04 -2.33 3.33
N GLU A 73 -3.92 -2.14 2.65
CA GLU A 73 -3.83 -2.09 1.20
C GLU A 73 -2.82 -3.10 0.66
N GLY A 74 -3.00 -3.47 -0.60
CA GLY A 74 -2.03 -4.18 -1.42
C GLY A 74 -1.65 -3.34 -2.62
N LEU A 75 -0.37 -3.38 -2.99
CA LEU A 75 0.17 -2.72 -4.16
C LEU A 75 0.91 -3.74 -5.02
N ARG A 76 0.55 -3.81 -6.31
CA ARG A 76 1.24 -4.61 -7.31
C ARG A 76 2.17 -3.72 -8.12
N CYS A 77 3.43 -4.14 -8.18
CA CYS A 77 4.45 -3.52 -9.01
C CYS A 77 4.25 -3.91 -10.48
N THR A 78 3.24 -3.36 -11.17
CA THR A 78 3.08 -3.52 -12.63
C THR A 78 3.65 -2.30 -13.37
N PRO A 79 3.74 -2.30 -14.72
CA PRO A 79 4.19 -1.14 -15.49
C PRO A 79 3.46 0.18 -15.19
N HIS A 80 2.20 0.09 -14.79
CA HIS A 80 1.37 1.24 -14.42
C HIS A 80 1.02 1.30 -12.93
N GLY A 81 1.36 0.26 -12.16
CA GLY A 81 0.99 0.13 -10.77
C GLY A 81 -0.52 -0.12 -10.60
N THR A 82 -0.87 -1.07 -9.74
CA THR A 82 -2.26 -1.23 -9.31
C THR A 82 -2.31 -1.43 -7.80
N TYR A 83 -3.42 -1.06 -7.19
CA TYR A 83 -3.64 -1.25 -5.76
C TYR A 83 -5.00 -1.86 -5.47
N LYS A 84 -5.13 -2.44 -4.29
CA LYS A 84 -6.38 -2.96 -3.75
C LYS A 84 -6.46 -2.55 -2.29
N ILE A 85 -7.63 -2.14 -1.84
CA ILE A 85 -7.89 -1.91 -0.42
C ILE A 85 -8.57 -3.18 0.10
N TYR A 86 -7.97 -3.84 1.08
CA TYR A 86 -8.50 -5.06 1.67
C TYR A 86 -9.43 -4.76 2.84
N ALA A 87 -9.13 -3.72 3.62
CA ALA A 87 -9.93 -3.34 4.76
C ALA A 87 -9.77 -1.85 5.10
N TYR A 88 -10.79 -1.31 5.75
CA TYR A 88 -10.77 0.01 6.38
C TYR A 88 -10.78 -0.11 7.89
N GLY A 89 -10.16 0.86 8.55
CA GLY A 89 -10.13 0.94 10.00
C GLY A 89 -11.48 1.37 10.58
N ALA A 90 -11.93 0.65 11.59
CA ALA A 90 -13.09 1.02 12.42
C ALA A 90 -12.82 0.56 13.86
N ASP A 91 -13.08 1.41 14.84
CA ASP A 91 -12.95 1.09 16.28
C ASP A 91 -11.63 0.44 16.69
N GLN A 92 -10.50 0.94 16.16
CA GLN A 92 -9.16 0.38 16.37
C GLN A 92 -9.00 -1.08 15.87
N GLY A 93 -9.89 -1.52 14.98
CA GLY A 93 -9.82 -2.77 14.23
C GLY A 93 -9.98 -2.54 12.73
N PHE A 94 -10.08 -3.62 11.97
CA PHE A 94 -10.27 -3.58 10.52
C PHE A 94 -11.58 -4.24 10.13
N ILE A 95 -12.31 -3.61 9.22
CA ILE A 95 -13.47 -4.19 8.56
C ILE A 95 -13.08 -4.47 7.10
N ALA A 96 -13.10 -5.74 6.72
CA ALA A 96 -12.83 -6.16 5.35
C ALA A 96 -13.86 -5.54 4.40
N THR A 97 -13.42 -5.07 3.25
CA THR A 97 -14.33 -4.52 2.24
C THR A 97 -14.91 -5.64 1.37
N ALA A 98 -16.23 -5.59 1.17
CA ALA A 98 -16.96 -6.48 0.26
C ALA A 98 -16.83 -6.07 -1.22
N ILE A 99 -16.27 -4.88 -1.52
CA ILE A 99 -16.27 -4.25 -2.85
C ILE A 99 -15.06 -4.70 -3.70
N ALA A 100 -14.09 -5.39 -3.10
CA ALA A 100 -12.70 -5.21 -3.50
C ALA A 100 -12.08 -6.27 -4.40
N ASP A 101 -12.81 -7.10 -5.15
CA ASP A 101 -12.11 -8.08 -6.01
C ASP A 101 -11.28 -7.45 -7.13
N ASP A 102 -11.59 -6.20 -7.50
CA ASP A 102 -10.87 -5.51 -8.56
C ASP A 102 -9.66 -4.70 -8.06
N TRP A 103 -8.55 -4.88 -8.78
CA TRP A 103 -7.36 -4.05 -8.68
C TRP A 103 -7.60 -2.72 -9.38
N LEU A 104 -7.41 -1.62 -8.64
CA LEU A 104 -7.57 -0.26 -9.16
C LEU A 104 -6.25 0.25 -9.76
N PRO A 105 -6.30 1.03 -10.86
CA PRO A 105 -5.11 1.69 -11.39
C PRO A 105 -4.57 2.72 -10.40
N ILE A 106 -3.25 2.93 -10.39
CA ILE A 106 -2.63 4.01 -9.63
C ILE A 106 -2.49 5.24 -10.54
N GLU A 107 -3.29 6.27 -10.26
CA GLU A 107 -3.17 7.55 -10.96
C GLU A 107 -2.00 8.38 -10.45
N ARG A 108 -1.31 9.09 -11.36
CA ARG A 108 -0.12 9.88 -11.02
C ARG A 108 -0.42 11.11 -10.16
N LEU A 109 -1.62 11.66 -10.32
CA LEU A 109 -2.02 12.96 -9.77
C LEU A 109 -3.29 12.78 -8.91
N GLY A 110 -3.61 13.80 -8.13
CA GLY A 110 -4.81 13.82 -7.30
C GLY A 110 -4.71 12.88 -6.10
N ALA A 111 -5.81 12.18 -5.80
CA ALA A 111 -5.97 11.40 -4.57
C ALA A 111 -5.01 10.20 -4.47
N ASP A 112 -4.52 9.68 -5.59
CA ASP A 112 -3.59 8.54 -5.62
C ASP A 112 -2.12 8.94 -5.61
N ARG A 113 -1.81 10.23 -5.45
CA ARG A 113 -0.43 10.72 -5.48
C ARG A 113 0.50 9.97 -4.51
N LEU A 114 0.03 9.69 -3.29
CA LEU A 114 0.77 8.85 -2.35
C LEU A 114 1.06 7.47 -2.93
N ARG A 115 0.05 6.78 -3.48
CA ARG A 115 0.20 5.42 -4.02
C ARG A 115 1.14 5.42 -5.22
N TYR A 116 1.08 6.46 -6.05
CA TYR A 116 2.03 6.68 -7.13
C TYR A 116 3.45 6.80 -6.58
N ASP A 117 3.66 7.59 -5.54
CA ASP A 117 5.00 7.77 -4.98
C ASP A 117 5.50 6.47 -4.33
N LEU A 118 4.64 5.74 -3.61
CA LEU A 118 4.93 4.41 -3.07
C LEU A 118 5.35 3.44 -4.17
N TRP A 119 4.58 3.33 -5.26
CA TRP A 119 4.92 2.48 -6.40
C TRP A 119 6.24 2.93 -7.06
N ARG A 120 6.38 4.22 -7.33
CA ARG A 120 7.47 4.74 -8.17
C ARG A 120 8.82 4.80 -7.44
N HIS A 121 8.82 5.16 -6.16
CA HIS A 121 10.01 5.57 -5.44
C HIS A 121 10.37 4.64 -4.27
N TYR A 122 9.39 4.09 -3.56
CA TYR A 122 9.62 3.42 -2.28
C TYR A 122 9.52 1.89 -2.32
N LEU A 123 8.49 1.34 -2.97
CA LEU A 123 8.11 -0.07 -2.83
C LEU A 123 8.55 -0.93 -4.01
N CYS A 124 8.54 -0.39 -5.22
CA CYS A 124 8.90 -1.15 -6.42
C CYS A 124 10.28 -0.74 -6.96
N VAL A 125 10.93 -1.69 -7.64
CA VAL A 125 12.13 -1.42 -8.43
C VAL A 125 11.70 -0.81 -9.77
N PRO A 126 12.15 0.42 -10.09
CA PRO A 126 11.86 1.07 -11.36
C PRO A 126 12.30 0.21 -12.55
N ARG A 127 11.48 0.15 -13.60
CA ARG A 127 11.69 -0.61 -14.86
C ARG A 127 11.67 -2.14 -14.73
N LEU A 128 11.99 -2.70 -13.57
CA LEU A 128 11.83 -4.14 -13.32
C LEU A 128 10.40 -4.49 -12.92
N PHE A 129 9.67 -3.54 -12.31
CA PHE A 129 8.29 -3.75 -11.86
C PHE A 129 8.21 -4.98 -10.94
N GLN A 130 9.10 -5.01 -9.95
CA GLN A 130 9.15 -6.03 -8.92
C GLN A 130 9.18 -5.34 -7.55
N PRO A 131 8.60 -5.94 -6.50
CA PRO A 131 8.77 -5.46 -5.14
C PRO A 131 10.25 -5.40 -4.76
N ARG A 132 10.66 -4.33 -4.08
CA ARG A 132 11.96 -4.27 -3.42
C ARG A 132 11.99 -5.25 -2.24
N PRO A 133 13.17 -5.72 -1.81
CA PRO A 133 13.32 -6.37 -0.52
C PRO A 133 12.77 -5.51 0.63
N ARG A 134 12.13 -6.13 1.62
CA ARG A 134 11.42 -5.42 2.71
C ARG A 134 12.34 -4.44 3.47
N ASP A 135 13.56 -4.84 3.75
CA ASP A 135 14.58 -4.02 4.39
C ASP A 135 14.91 -2.78 3.56
N GLU A 136 15.01 -2.92 2.23
CA GLU A 136 15.18 -1.78 1.34
C GLU A 136 13.95 -0.86 1.34
N GLN A 137 12.73 -1.42 1.26
CA GLN A 137 11.49 -0.64 1.36
C GLN A 137 11.47 0.21 2.64
N LEU A 138 11.75 -0.41 3.79
CA LEU A 138 11.80 0.28 5.08
C LEU A 138 12.90 1.34 5.14
N ARG A 139 14.09 1.04 4.59
CA ARG A 139 15.20 2.00 4.53
C ARG A 139 14.82 3.24 3.73
N LEU A 140 14.14 3.08 2.60
CA LEU A 140 13.70 4.18 1.75
C LEU A 140 12.58 5.00 2.42
N LEU A 141 11.57 4.34 2.99
CA LEU A 141 10.48 5.00 3.72
C LEU A 141 11.02 5.83 4.90
N ARG A 142 11.95 5.26 5.66
CA ARG A 142 12.57 5.92 6.82
C ARG A 142 13.56 7.02 6.46
N SER A 143 13.92 7.18 5.19
CA SER A 143 14.87 8.21 4.77
C SER A 143 14.33 9.64 4.89
N GLY A 144 13.01 9.80 5.08
CA GLY A 144 12.37 11.10 5.28
C GLY A 144 12.40 12.01 4.04
N ARG A 145 12.73 11.46 2.87
CA ARG A 145 12.74 12.17 1.58
C ARG A 145 12.25 11.25 0.47
N VAL A 146 11.71 11.81 -0.60
CA VAL A 146 11.38 11.03 -1.81
C VAL A 146 12.68 10.54 -2.45
N PRO A 147 12.89 9.21 -2.60
CA PRO A 147 14.06 8.66 -3.25
C PRO A 147 14.16 9.15 -4.70
N ARG A 148 15.33 9.69 -5.07
CA ARG A 148 15.64 9.91 -6.48
C ARG A 148 15.69 8.56 -7.17
N VAL A 149 14.90 8.41 -8.25
CA VAL A 149 15.00 7.26 -9.14
C VAL A 149 16.30 7.41 -9.92
N GLU A 150 17.41 6.98 -9.33
CA GLU A 150 18.65 6.82 -10.06
C GLU A 150 18.45 5.67 -11.05
N ASN A 151 18.67 5.91 -12.34
CA ASN A 151 18.73 4.87 -13.36
C ASN A 151 20.00 4.03 -13.14
N ARG A 152 20.16 3.36 -12.00
CA ARG A 152 21.18 2.33 -11.86
C ARG A 152 20.66 1.07 -12.53
N GLY A 153 20.71 1.08 -13.86
CA GLY A 153 20.90 -0.16 -14.59
C GLY A 153 22.21 -0.76 -14.08
N PHE A 154 22.17 -2.04 -13.73
CA PHE A 154 23.30 -2.97 -13.64
C PHE A 154 24.69 -2.34 -13.56
N LEU A 155 25.30 -2.38 -12.38
CA LEU A 155 26.74 -2.62 -12.29
C LEU A 155 26.91 -3.78 -11.30
N SER A 156 27.04 -4.96 -11.89
CA SER A 156 27.65 -6.12 -11.26
C SER A 156 29.16 -5.83 -11.21
N ASP A 157 29.78 -6.06 -10.06
CA ASP A 157 31.17 -6.52 -9.97
C ASP A 157 31.14 -7.93 -9.37
#